data_AF-A0A930XV85-F1
#
_entry.id   AF-A0A930XV85-F1
#
_cell.length_a   1.000
_cell.length_b   1.000
_cell.length_c   1.000
_cell.angle_alpha   90.00
_cell.angle_beta   90.00
_cell.angle_gamma   90.00
#
_symmetry.space_group_name_H-M   'P 1'
#
loop_
_entity.id
_entity.type
_entity.pdbx_description
1 polymer ?
#
loop_
_entity_poly.entity_id
_entity_poly.type
_entity_poly.pdbx_seq_one_letter_code
_entity_poly.pdbx_strand_id
1 'polypeptide(L)'
;MDSQRPRRFLIIIGAARAGSTSLFDLMASHPALGRPVRKELNFFSTEDLWATHTPSLADYQALWPTWNTDLHSWALEASGHYTLGPQSVKIAERARETLEGCEVRLVYILRHPLERIRSGLDFAAPRRIAKGRSARPRNLEGIAWASRYAYHLDSWTSQFPRSPVLLLRFEDLARQQVQIAQAILRHCGLPDTWEPPQYFKRNASGARQAVKPQWKSLVNIVPSSYRQKLNLRAWVPKSVQSFVQRKAPPPAMLTDQDRANCIRFLQEDLNRLESVYGFDLKPWNLDQEPAWNPAILP
;
A
#
# COMPACT_ATOMS: atom_id res chain seq x y z
N MET A 1 -28.30 15.59 -12.04
CA MET A 1 -27.90 14.23 -11.59
C MET A 1 -26.43 14.14 -11.16
N ASP A 2 -25.61 15.17 -11.37
CA ASP A 2 -24.19 15.18 -11.02
C ASP A 2 -23.90 15.37 -9.50
N SER A 3 -24.93 15.74 -8.72
CA SER A 3 -24.83 15.98 -7.28
C SER A 3 -24.70 14.70 -6.43
N GLN A 4 -24.78 13.50 -7.01
CA GLN A 4 -24.68 12.23 -6.26
C GLN A 4 -23.34 11.50 -6.44
N ARG A 5 -22.31 12.17 -6.98
CA ARG A 5 -20.99 11.58 -7.16
C ARG A 5 -19.93 12.36 -6.40
N PRO A 6 -18.83 11.70 -5.94
CA PRO A 6 -17.77 12.40 -5.24
C PRO A 6 -17.09 13.42 -6.16
N ARG A 7 -16.85 14.61 -5.62
CA ARG A 7 -16.06 15.70 -6.23
C ARG A 7 -14.81 16.07 -5.42
N ARG A 8 -14.66 15.45 -4.24
CA ARG A 8 -13.52 15.62 -3.33
C ARG A 8 -12.88 14.26 -3.07
N PHE A 9 -11.57 14.15 -3.31
CA PHE A 9 -10.83 12.89 -3.22
C PHE A 9 -9.65 13.01 -2.26
N LEU A 10 -9.63 12.13 -1.26
CA LEU A 10 -8.51 11.94 -0.34
C LEU A 10 -7.76 10.70 -0.79
N ILE A 11 -6.58 10.89 -1.39
CA ILE A 11 -5.83 9.80 -2.03
C ILE A 11 -4.56 9.52 -1.22
N ILE A 12 -4.51 8.33 -0.61
CA ILE A 12 -3.29 7.79 -0.02
C ILE A 12 -2.46 7.16 -1.15
N ILE A 13 -1.54 7.95 -1.70
CA ILE A 13 -0.75 7.58 -2.90
C ILE A 13 0.33 6.51 -2.62
N GLY A 14 0.55 6.18 -1.35
CA GLY A 14 1.53 5.19 -0.98
C GLY A 14 2.03 5.36 0.45
N ALA A 15 3.16 4.77 0.80
CA ALA A 15 3.97 3.87 -0.03
C ALA A 15 3.53 2.40 0.12
N ALA A 16 3.71 1.60 -0.94
CA ALA A 16 3.69 0.15 -0.79
C ALA A 16 4.66 -0.28 0.33
N ARG A 17 4.25 -1.23 1.17
CA ARG A 17 5.02 -1.74 2.33
C ARG A 17 5.28 -0.72 3.46
N ALA A 18 4.57 0.41 3.46
CA ALA A 18 4.62 1.43 4.52
C ALA A 18 3.31 1.56 5.31
N GLY A 19 2.47 0.52 5.37
CA GLY A 19 1.26 0.51 6.20
C GLY A 19 0.04 1.21 5.62
N SER A 20 0.02 1.50 4.31
CA SER A 20 -1.13 2.15 3.64
C SER A 20 -2.44 1.38 3.75
N THR A 21 -2.41 0.05 3.92
CA THR A 21 -3.60 -0.77 4.20
C THR A 21 -4.17 -0.46 5.58
N SER A 22 -3.34 -0.52 6.63
CA SER A 22 -3.77 -0.21 7.99
C SER A 22 -4.29 1.22 8.09
N LEU A 23 -3.61 2.17 7.44
CA LEU A 23 -4.05 3.56 7.40
C LEU A 23 -5.40 3.73 6.70
N PHE A 24 -5.58 3.12 5.53
CA PHE A 24 -6.84 3.19 4.80
C PHE A 24 -7.97 2.57 5.59
N ASP A 25 -7.76 1.39 6.17
CA ASP A 25 -8.82 0.72 6.90
C ASP A 25 -9.21 1.53 8.16
N LEU A 26 -8.24 2.12 8.86
CA LEU A 26 -8.47 3.08 9.95
C LEU A 26 -9.37 4.23 9.50
N MET A 27 -8.99 4.92 8.42
CA MET A 27 -9.74 6.09 7.94
C MET A 27 -11.08 5.73 7.32
N ALA A 28 -11.20 4.57 6.68
CA ALA A 28 -12.45 4.09 6.07
C ALA A 28 -13.55 3.79 7.11
N SER A 29 -13.21 3.77 8.41
CA SER A 29 -14.21 3.67 9.49
C SER A 29 -14.84 5.01 9.87
N HIS A 30 -14.30 6.14 9.39
CA HIS A 30 -14.86 7.45 9.65
C HIS A 30 -16.08 7.72 8.74
N PRO A 31 -17.25 8.11 9.28
CA PRO A 31 -18.50 8.22 8.50
C PRO A 31 -18.43 9.28 7.37
N ALA A 32 -17.62 10.33 7.52
CA ALA A 32 -17.42 11.33 6.48
C ALA A 32 -16.51 10.90 5.32
N LEU A 33 -15.86 9.74 5.39
CA LEU A 33 -14.94 9.24 4.38
C LEU A 33 -15.58 8.06 3.63
N GLY A 34 -15.99 8.31 2.38
CA GLY A 34 -16.63 7.30 1.54
C GLY A 34 -15.63 6.22 1.12
N ARG A 35 -15.94 4.96 1.44
CA ARG A 35 -15.14 3.80 1.05
C ARG A 35 -15.47 3.39 -0.41
N PRO A 36 -14.45 3.09 -1.23
CA PRO A 36 -14.65 2.57 -2.57
C PRO A 36 -14.98 1.07 -2.55
N VAL A 37 -15.32 0.52 -3.72
CA VAL A 37 -15.59 -0.91 -3.95
C VAL A 37 -14.53 -1.85 -3.34
N ARG A 38 -13.26 -1.42 -3.31
CA ARG A 38 -12.15 -2.13 -2.69
C ARG A 38 -10.95 -1.21 -2.44
N LYS A 39 -10.04 -1.62 -1.55
CA LYS A 39 -8.68 -1.07 -1.43
C LYS A 39 -7.84 -1.43 -2.67
N GLU A 40 -6.81 -0.62 -2.96
CA GLU A 40 -5.88 -0.80 -4.09
C GLU A 40 -6.65 -0.78 -5.43
N LEU A 41 -7.29 0.36 -5.73
CA LEU A 41 -8.01 0.54 -6.99
C LEU A 41 -7.04 0.41 -8.17
N ASN A 42 -5.81 0.91 -8.02
CA ASN A 42 -4.78 0.91 -9.06
C ASN A 42 -5.29 1.54 -10.37
N PHE A 43 -6.24 2.46 -10.27
CA PHE A 43 -6.97 3.02 -11.40
C PHE A 43 -6.02 3.75 -12.34
N PHE A 44 -5.14 4.58 -11.80
CA PHE A 44 -4.16 5.35 -12.58
C PHE A 44 -2.91 4.55 -12.99
N SER A 45 -2.70 3.36 -12.42
CA SER A 45 -1.49 2.55 -12.61
C SER A 45 -1.68 1.27 -13.42
N THR A 46 -2.91 0.94 -13.81
CA THR A 46 -3.20 -0.26 -14.60
C THR A 46 -3.00 0.05 -16.08
N GLU A 47 -1.86 -0.33 -16.65
CA GLU A 47 -1.54 -0.02 -18.06
C GLU A 47 -2.60 -0.56 -19.03
N ASP A 48 -3.09 -1.78 -18.85
CA ASP A 48 -4.10 -2.38 -19.75
C ASP A 48 -5.40 -1.55 -19.81
N LEU A 49 -5.82 -1.02 -18.65
CA LEU A 49 -6.99 -0.15 -18.57
C LEU A 49 -6.79 1.08 -19.45
N TRP A 50 -5.64 1.74 -19.34
CA TRP A 50 -5.29 2.95 -20.07
C TRP A 50 -4.80 2.73 -21.50
N ALA A 51 -4.50 1.50 -21.89
CA ALA A 51 -4.11 1.14 -23.26
C ALA A 51 -5.33 0.88 -24.16
N THR A 52 -6.44 0.42 -23.57
CA THR A 52 -7.66 0.06 -24.30
C THR A 52 -8.70 1.18 -24.37
N HIS A 53 -8.70 2.06 -23.38
CA HIS A 53 -9.62 3.18 -23.21
C HIS A 53 -8.98 4.23 -22.29
N THR A 54 -9.31 5.50 -22.44
CA THR A 54 -8.91 6.54 -21.47
C THR A 54 -10.02 6.69 -20.44
N PRO A 55 -9.88 6.16 -19.21
CA PRO A 55 -10.95 6.18 -18.21
C PRO A 55 -11.35 7.62 -17.85
N SER A 56 -12.65 7.85 -17.82
CA SER A 56 -13.23 9.15 -17.49
C SER A 56 -13.35 9.35 -15.96
N LEU A 57 -13.62 10.59 -15.55
CA LEU A 57 -14.01 10.89 -14.16
C LEU A 57 -15.22 10.05 -13.72
N ALA A 58 -16.19 9.82 -14.61
CA ALA A 58 -17.37 9.02 -14.31
C ALA A 58 -17.02 7.55 -14.00
N ASP A 59 -16.07 6.97 -14.74
CA ASP A 59 -15.57 5.60 -14.51
C ASP A 59 -14.91 5.50 -13.13
N TYR A 60 -14.16 6.52 -12.74
CA TYR A 60 -13.52 6.59 -11.44
C TYR A 60 -14.54 6.79 -10.30
N GLN A 61 -15.48 7.72 -10.45
CA GLN A 61 -16.55 7.98 -9.47
C GLN A 61 -17.44 6.75 -9.23
N ALA A 62 -17.66 5.92 -10.25
CA ALA A 62 -18.45 4.68 -10.13
C ALA A 62 -17.84 3.66 -9.14
N LEU A 63 -16.58 3.85 -8.74
CA LEU A 63 -15.91 3.02 -7.73
C LEU A 63 -16.40 3.31 -6.30
N TRP A 64 -17.31 4.28 -6.09
CA TRP A 64 -17.99 4.54 -4.80
C TRP A 64 -19.51 4.27 -4.92
N PRO A 65 -19.96 3.01 -5.04
CA PRO A 65 -21.37 2.68 -5.26
C PRO A 65 -22.27 3.04 -4.08
N THR A 66 -21.70 3.20 -2.88
CA THR A 66 -22.41 3.60 -1.66
C THR A 66 -22.18 5.07 -1.31
N TRP A 67 -21.78 5.90 -2.28
CA TRP A 67 -21.62 7.34 -2.06
C TRP A 67 -22.96 7.96 -1.62
N ASN A 68 -22.89 8.85 -0.64
CA ASN A 68 -24.04 9.53 -0.07
C ASN A 68 -23.55 10.92 0.35
N THR A 69 -24.08 11.97 -0.26
CA THR A 69 -23.67 13.35 -0.02
C THR A 69 -24.06 13.89 1.34
N ASP A 70 -25.04 13.29 2.01
CA ASP A 70 -25.48 13.70 3.35
C ASP A 70 -24.54 13.14 4.44
N LEU A 71 -23.76 12.11 4.10
CA LEU A 71 -22.84 11.45 5.02
C LEU A 71 -21.37 11.72 4.66
N HIS A 72 -21.02 11.53 3.39
CA HIS A 72 -19.64 11.53 2.92
C HIS A 72 -19.21 12.90 2.41
N SER A 73 -18.08 13.38 2.93
CA SER A 73 -17.43 14.62 2.50
C SER A 73 -16.26 14.37 1.53
N TRP A 74 -15.56 13.24 1.67
CA TRP A 74 -14.39 12.88 0.87
C TRP A 74 -14.46 11.43 0.41
N ALA A 75 -14.18 11.18 -0.87
CA ALA A 75 -13.95 9.84 -1.39
C ALA A 75 -12.52 9.41 -1.04
N LEU A 76 -12.40 8.38 -0.20
CA LEU A 76 -11.11 7.86 0.25
C LEU A 76 -10.57 6.83 -0.74
N GLU A 77 -9.38 7.02 -1.28
CA GLU A 77 -8.65 5.99 -2.01
C GLU A 77 -7.32 5.70 -1.32
N ALA A 78 -6.83 4.47 -1.46
CA ALA A 78 -5.42 4.20 -1.25
C ALA A 78 -4.90 3.15 -2.24
N SER A 79 -3.80 3.47 -2.94
CA SER A 79 -3.14 2.56 -3.88
C SER A 79 -1.61 2.70 -3.77
N GLY A 80 -0.94 1.69 -3.20
CA GLY A 80 0.50 1.75 -2.92
C GLY A 80 1.39 1.72 -4.17
N HIS A 81 0.86 1.29 -5.32
CA HIS A 81 1.57 1.25 -6.59
C HIS A 81 1.76 2.61 -7.26
N TYR A 82 1.03 3.64 -6.80
CA TYR A 82 1.13 4.99 -7.34
C TYR A 82 2.50 5.63 -7.15
N THR A 83 3.28 5.15 -6.18
CA THR A 83 4.63 5.62 -5.86
C THR A 83 5.63 4.45 -5.74
N LEU A 84 5.61 3.51 -6.69
CA LEU A 84 6.47 2.30 -6.66
C LEU A 84 7.67 2.36 -7.61
N GLY A 85 7.62 3.17 -8.66
CA GLY A 85 8.64 3.15 -9.70
C GLY A 85 8.64 4.39 -10.59
N PRO A 86 9.49 4.45 -11.62
CA PRO A 86 9.60 5.61 -12.51
C PRO A 86 8.28 5.96 -13.21
N GLN A 87 7.36 5.00 -13.35
CA GLN A 87 6.02 5.23 -13.87
C GLN A 87 5.15 6.17 -13.01
N SER A 88 5.59 6.52 -11.78
CA SER A 88 4.90 7.46 -10.89
C SER A 88 4.53 8.78 -11.56
N VAL A 89 5.36 9.27 -12.49
CA VAL A 89 5.07 10.49 -13.28
C VAL A 89 3.83 10.29 -14.14
N LYS A 90 3.82 9.25 -14.98
CA LYS A 90 2.68 8.90 -15.84
C LYS A 90 1.40 8.61 -15.05
N ILE A 91 1.53 7.98 -13.88
CA ILE A 91 0.40 7.73 -12.98
C ILE A 91 -0.18 9.04 -12.45
N ALA A 92 0.66 10.00 -12.05
CA ALA A 92 0.21 11.30 -11.57
C ALA A 92 -0.44 12.14 -12.68
N GLU A 93 0.10 12.10 -13.91
CA GLU A 93 -0.49 12.72 -15.10
C GLU A 93 -1.91 12.18 -15.35
N ARG A 94 -2.06 10.85 -15.40
CA ARG A 94 -3.37 10.19 -15.53
C ARG A 94 -4.34 10.60 -14.43
N ALA A 95 -3.87 10.66 -13.19
CA ALA A 95 -4.68 11.11 -12.07
C ALA A 95 -5.16 12.55 -12.25
N ARG A 96 -4.29 13.44 -12.74
CA ARG A 96 -4.62 14.84 -12.98
C ARG A 96 -5.63 15.01 -14.12
N GLU A 97 -5.46 14.28 -15.22
CA GLU A 97 -6.41 14.28 -16.34
C GLU A 97 -7.79 13.80 -15.90
N THR A 98 -7.86 12.68 -15.16
CA THR A 98 -9.15 12.15 -14.67
C THR A 98 -9.81 13.07 -13.64
N LEU A 99 -9.04 13.71 -12.76
CA LEU A 99 -9.55 14.48 -11.62
C LEU A 99 -9.66 15.99 -11.89
N GLU A 100 -9.63 16.40 -13.15
CA GLU A 100 -9.82 17.80 -13.51
C GLU A 100 -11.15 18.36 -12.95
N GLY A 101 -11.07 19.54 -12.34
CA GLY A 101 -12.21 20.18 -11.68
C GLY A 101 -12.63 19.55 -10.34
N CYS A 102 -11.90 18.55 -9.84
CA CYS A 102 -12.14 17.97 -8.51
C CYS A 102 -11.18 18.56 -7.46
N GLU A 103 -11.62 18.54 -6.20
CA GLU A 103 -10.75 18.86 -5.07
C GLU A 103 -9.96 17.60 -4.69
N VAL A 104 -8.63 17.68 -4.66
CA VAL A 104 -7.77 16.53 -4.35
C VAL A 104 -6.88 16.87 -3.17
N ARG A 105 -6.80 15.95 -2.22
CA ARG A 105 -5.88 15.98 -1.09
C ARG A 105 -5.08 14.69 -1.05
N LEU A 106 -3.77 14.82 -0.86
CA LEU A 106 -2.84 13.70 -0.96
C LEU A 106 -2.31 13.36 0.42
N VAL A 107 -2.24 12.06 0.71
CA VAL A 107 -1.58 11.54 1.90
C VAL A 107 -0.47 10.59 1.45
N TYR A 108 0.73 10.75 2.00
CA TYR A 108 1.83 9.85 1.70
C TYR A 108 2.44 9.32 3.00
N ILE A 109 2.22 8.03 3.27
CA ILE A 109 2.81 7.36 4.45
C ILE A 109 4.15 6.75 4.05
N LEU A 110 5.20 7.27 4.67
CA LEU A 110 6.59 6.87 4.47
C LEU A 110 7.02 5.89 5.55
N ARG A 111 8.04 5.09 5.27
CA ARG A 111 8.64 4.15 6.22
C ARG A 111 10.15 4.30 6.15
N HIS A 112 10.86 3.94 7.22
CA HIS A 112 12.32 3.83 7.16
C HIS A 112 12.76 3.09 5.87
N PRO A 113 13.61 3.68 5.02
CA PRO A 113 13.85 3.20 3.66
C PRO A 113 14.42 1.78 3.62
N LEU A 114 15.38 1.45 4.51
CA LEU A 114 15.96 0.10 4.61
C LEU A 114 14.94 -0.95 5.06
N GLU A 115 14.07 -0.61 6.02
CA GLU A 115 12.97 -1.46 6.48
C GLU A 115 11.96 -1.73 5.37
N ARG A 116 11.66 -0.70 4.55
CA ARG A 116 10.78 -0.85 3.38
C ARG A 116 11.43 -1.72 2.31
N ILE A 117 12.74 -1.59 2.08
CA ILE A 117 13.52 -2.43 1.15
C ILE A 117 13.51 -3.89 1.58
N ARG A 118 13.80 -4.17 2.86
CA ARG A 118 13.69 -5.54 3.42
C ARG A 118 12.29 -6.11 3.19
N SER A 119 11.28 -5.33 3.54
CA SER A 119 9.89 -5.71 3.35
C SER A 119 9.54 -5.97 1.88
N GLY A 120 10.17 -5.26 0.94
CA GLY A 120 10.06 -5.47 -0.50
C GLY A 120 10.79 -6.72 -0.99
N LEU A 121 11.96 -7.04 -0.42
CA LEU A 121 12.70 -8.28 -0.69
C LEU A 121 11.87 -9.51 -0.31
N ASP A 122 11.31 -9.52 0.90
CA ASP A 122 10.45 -10.61 1.38
C ASP A 122 9.24 -10.82 0.48
N PHE A 123 8.63 -9.72 0.02
CA PHE A 123 7.50 -9.75 -0.89
C PHE A 123 7.88 -10.26 -2.30
N ALA A 124 9.04 -9.86 -2.82
CA ALA A 124 9.50 -10.23 -4.16
C ALA A 124 10.02 -11.68 -4.24
N ALA A 125 10.60 -12.21 -3.16
CA ALA A 125 11.30 -13.49 -3.15
C ALA A 125 10.48 -14.67 -3.72
N PRO A 126 9.21 -14.91 -3.33
CA PRO A 126 8.42 -16.02 -3.86
C PRO A 126 8.20 -15.92 -5.38
N ARG A 127 7.95 -14.71 -5.89
CA ARG A 127 7.74 -14.47 -7.34
C ARG A 127 9.03 -14.65 -8.12
N ARG A 128 10.18 -14.30 -7.54
CA ARG A 128 11.50 -14.49 -8.16
C ARG A 128 11.87 -15.96 -8.27
N ILE A 129 11.68 -16.72 -7.19
CA ILE A 129 11.91 -18.18 -7.16
C ILE A 129 11.03 -18.87 -8.20
N ALA A 130 9.74 -18.49 -8.29
CA ALA A 130 8.82 -19.04 -9.29
C ALA A 130 9.25 -18.77 -10.74
N LYS A 131 10.08 -17.74 -10.98
CA LYS A 131 10.68 -17.42 -12.29
C LYS A 131 12.07 -18.02 -12.48
N GLY A 132 12.49 -18.98 -11.64
CA GLY A 132 13.81 -19.62 -11.70
C GLY A 132 14.96 -18.68 -11.31
N ARG A 133 14.68 -17.56 -10.65
CA ARG A 133 15.71 -16.59 -10.20
C ARG A 133 16.02 -16.79 -8.73
N SER A 134 17.19 -16.32 -8.30
CA SER A 134 17.53 -16.21 -6.88
C SER A 134 16.46 -15.43 -6.12
N ALA A 135 16.10 -15.91 -4.92
CA ALA A 135 15.13 -15.28 -4.03
C ALA A 135 15.46 -13.80 -3.79
N ARG A 136 16.75 -13.51 -3.67
CA ARG A 136 17.31 -12.18 -3.49
C ARG A 136 18.07 -11.73 -4.77
N PRO A 137 17.82 -10.53 -5.31
CA PRO A 137 18.61 -10.00 -6.42
C PRO A 137 20.04 -9.65 -5.99
N ARG A 138 20.99 -9.69 -6.94
CA ARG A 138 22.39 -9.24 -6.71
C ARG A 138 22.47 -7.74 -6.43
N ASN A 139 21.77 -6.94 -7.22
CA ASN A 139 21.66 -5.49 -7.04
C ASN A 139 20.31 -5.18 -6.36
N LEU A 140 20.35 -4.41 -5.26
CA LEU A 140 19.18 -3.99 -4.51
C LEU A 140 18.57 -2.66 -4.98
N GLU A 141 19.25 -1.90 -5.84
CA GLU A 141 18.79 -0.60 -6.34
C GLU A 141 17.40 -0.68 -6.97
N GLY A 142 17.09 -1.75 -7.70
CA GLY A 142 15.76 -1.93 -8.28
C GLY A 142 14.63 -2.05 -7.24
N ILE A 143 14.93 -2.53 -6.02
CA ILE A 143 13.98 -2.54 -4.90
C ILE A 143 14.06 -1.23 -4.11
N ALA A 144 15.26 -0.67 -3.95
CA ALA A 144 15.49 0.61 -3.30
C ALA A 144 14.84 1.77 -4.04
N TRP A 145 14.69 1.70 -5.36
CA TRP A 145 14.08 2.73 -6.20
C TRP A 145 12.73 3.20 -5.69
N ALA A 146 11.90 2.26 -5.23
CA ALA A 146 10.58 2.58 -4.71
C ALA A 146 10.64 3.49 -3.46
N SER A 147 11.81 3.61 -2.80
CA SER A 147 12.05 4.43 -1.60
C SER A 147 12.59 5.81 -1.97
N ARG A 148 12.63 6.15 -3.26
CA ARG A 148 12.87 7.51 -3.76
C ARG A 148 11.64 8.38 -3.52
N TYR A 149 11.39 8.69 -2.26
CA TYR A 149 10.20 9.37 -1.80
C TYR A 149 10.07 10.78 -2.38
N ALA A 150 11.16 11.54 -2.48
CA ALA A 150 11.13 12.89 -3.07
C ALA A 150 10.79 12.83 -4.57
N TYR A 151 11.37 11.90 -5.32
CA TYR A 151 11.02 11.68 -6.73
C TYR A 151 9.52 11.40 -6.93
N HIS A 152 8.93 10.56 -6.07
CA HIS A 152 7.50 10.27 -6.11
C HIS A 152 6.66 11.49 -5.74
N LEU A 153 7.10 12.26 -4.74
CA LEU A 153 6.44 13.51 -4.39
C LEU A 153 6.49 14.52 -5.52
N ASP A 154 7.64 14.72 -6.15
CA ASP A 154 7.81 15.63 -7.29
C ASP A 154 6.84 15.27 -8.43
N SER A 155 6.67 13.97 -8.68
CA SER A 155 5.73 13.48 -9.70
C SER A 155 4.29 13.92 -9.41
N TRP A 156 3.85 13.82 -8.15
CA TRP A 156 2.47 14.13 -7.77
C TRP A 156 2.23 15.62 -7.53
N THR A 157 3.16 16.32 -6.87
CA THR A 157 3.02 17.75 -6.57
C THR A 157 3.14 18.62 -7.81
N SER A 158 3.89 18.21 -8.83
CA SER A 158 3.94 18.91 -10.12
C SER A 158 2.58 18.88 -10.84
N GLN A 159 1.83 17.79 -10.69
CA GLN A 159 0.52 17.62 -11.33
C GLN A 159 -0.62 18.23 -10.50
N PHE A 160 -0.45 18.27 -9.18
CA PHE A 160 -1.40 18.85 -8.22
C PHE A 160 -0.79 19.99 -7.38
N PRO A 161 -0.34 21.11 -8.00
CA PRO A 161 0.39 22.17 -7.29
C PRO A 161 -0.44 22.92 -6.24
N ARG A 162 -1.78 22.81 -6.31
CA ARG A 162 -2.72 23.41 -5.35
C ARG A 162 -3.25 22.40 -4.32
N SER A 163 -2.89 21.13 -4.45
CA SER A 163 -3.32 20.10 -3.51
C SER A 163 -2.29 19.96 -2.41
N PRO A 164 -2.67 20.16 -1.14
CA PRO A 164 -1.76 19.91 -0.04
C PRO A 164 -1.44 18.42 0.03
N VAL A 165 -0.20 18.10 0.44
CA VAL A 165 0.25 16.74 0.71
C VAL A 165 0.54 16.59 2.19
N LEU A 166 -0.10 15.63 2.84
CA LEU A 166 0.21 15.24 4.21
C LEU A 166 1.21 14.09 4.22
N LEU A 167 2.40 14.34 4.78
CA LEU A 167 3.42 13.31 4.97
C LEU A 167 3.27 12.67 6.35
N LEU A 168 3.25 11.35 6.38
CA LEU A 168 3.13 10.56 7.61
C LEU A 168 4.29 9.59 7.74
N ARG A 169 4.65 9.24 8.97
CA ARG A 169 5.59 8.14 9.26
C ARG A 169 4.83 6.89 9.66
N PHE A 170 5.23 5.77 9.08
CA PHE A 170 4.71 4.45 9.40
C PHE A 170 4.96 4.08 10.86
N GLU A 171 6.12 4.46 11.40
CA GLU A 171 6.51 4.19 12.78
C GLU A 171 5.57 4.88 13.79
N ASP A 172 4.98 6.02 13.41
CA ASP A 172 4.02 6.77 14.22
C ASP A 172 2.62 6.15 14.14
N LEU A 173 2.24 5.55 13.01
CA LEU A 173 0.92 4.95 12.83
C LEU A 173 0.59 3.90 13.90
N ALA A 174 1.56 3.08 14.32
CA ALA A 174 1.31 2.06 15.33
C ALA A 174 1.15 2.64 16.74
N ARG A 175 1.81 3.76 17.04
CA ARG A 175 1.93 4.34 18.39
C ARG A 175 0.93 5.47 18.64
N GLN A 176 0.46 6.11 17.58
CA GLN A 176 -0.26 7.38 17.61
C GLN A 176 -1.45 7.37 16.64
N GLN A 177 -2.22 6.27 16.59
CA GLN A 177 -3.33 6.09 15.63
C GLN A 177 -4.35 7.24 15.69
N VAL A 178 -4.70 7.67 16.90
CA VAL A 178 -5.65 8.78 17.11
C VAL A 178 -5.08 10.06 16.51
N GLN A 179 -3.84 10.41 16.84
CA GLN A 179 -3.19 11.64 16.36
C GLN A 179 -3.04 11.64 14.83
N ILE A 180 -2.73 10.49 14.23
CA ILE A 180 -2.63 10.33 12.78
C ILE A 180 -4.01 10.50 12.12
N ALA A 181 -5.05 9.87 12.67
CA ALA A 181 -6.41 10.03 12.16
C ALA A 181 -6.85 11.50 12.23
N GLN A 182 -6.64 12.14 13.37
CA GLN A 182 -6.94 13.56 13.59
C GLN A 182 -6.17 14.47 12.62
N ALA A 183 -4.89 14.17 12.35
CA ALA A 183 -4.10 14.91 11.37
C ALA A 183 -4.68 14.80 9.95
N ILE A 184 -5.16 13.61 9.56
CA ILE A 184 -5.84 13.41 8.28
C ILE A 184 -7.18 14.15 8.24
N LEU A 185 -7.95 14.15 9.34
CA LEU A 185 -9.22 14.89 9.42
C LEU A 185 -9.01 16.40 9.31
N ARG A 186 -8.03 16.97 10.03
CA ARG A 186 -7.63 18.37 9.87
C ARG A 186 -7.17 18.67 8.45
N HIS A 187 -6.37 17.78 7.86
CA HIS A 187 -5.97 17.89 6.46
C HIS A 187 -7.19 17.91 5.53
N CYS A 188 -8.26 17.18 5.87
CA CYS A 188 -9.55 17.17 5.17
C CYS A 188 -10.48 18.33 5.53
N GLY A 189 -10.09 19.24 6.45
CA GLY A 189 -10.96 20.30 6.95
C GLY A 189 -12.18 19.77 7.70
N LEU A 190 -12.09 18.54 8.24
CA LEU A 190 -13.12 17.89 9.04
C LEU A 190 -12.83 18.08 10.54
N PRO A 191 -13.84 18.02 11.41
CA PRO A 191 -13.64 17.99 12.85
C PRO A 191 -12.72 16.83 13.25
N ASP A 192 -11.73 17.10 14.11
CA ASP A 192 -10.72 16.15 14.56
C ASP A 192 -11.01 15.60 15.97
N THR A 193 -12.26 15.68 16.41
CA THR A 193 -12.72 15.11 17.69
C THR A 193 -13.06 13.62 17.59
N TRP A 194 -12.98 13.03 16.39
CA TRP A 194 -13.22 11.61 16.20
C TRP A 194 -12.10 10.77 16.78
N GLU A 195 -12.47 9.80 17.62
CA GLU A 195 -11.56 8.77 18.11
C GLU A 195 -11.83 7.46 17.38
N PRO A 196 -10.82 6.88 16.69
CA PRO A 196 -10.97 5.57 16.08
C PRO A 196 -11.24 4.49 17.13
N PRO A 197 -12.05 3.46 16.80
CA PRO A 197 -12.23 2.31 17.69
C PRO A 197 -10.88 1.71 18.08
N GLN A 198 -10.66 1.50 19.39
CA GLN A 198 -9.37 1.15 20.03
C GLN A 198 -8.66 -0.12 19.49
N TYR A 199 -9.29 -0.88 18.60
CA TYR A 199 -8.79 -2.18 18.12
C TYR A 199 -8.78 -2.27 16.59
N PHE A 200 -8.13 -1.32 15.91
CA PHE A 200 -7.82 -1.51 14.49
C PHE A 200 -6.78 -2.66 14.34
N LYS A 201 -7.31 -3.89 14.19
CA LYS A 201 -6.54 -5.14 14.21
C LYS A 201 -5.60 -5.25 13.01
N ARG A 202 -4.38 -5.69 13.36
CA ARG A 202 -3.18 -5.89 12.55
C ARG A 202 -3.42 -6.72 11.29
N ASN A 203 -3.09 -6.15 10.13
CA ASN A 203 -2.73 -6.95 8.96
C ASN A 203 -1.24 -7.24 9.01
N ALA A 204 -0.88 -8.33 9.68
CA ALA A 204 0.41 -8.97 9.47
C ALA A 204 0.46 -9.40 8.02
N SER A 205 1.17 -8.65 7.19
CA SER A 205 1.49 -9.11 5.83
C SER A 205 2.35 -10.39 5.82
N GLY A 206 2.62 -10.98 7.00
CA GLY A 206 3.13 -12.34 7.22
C GLY A 206 2.17 -13.33 7.89
N ALA A 207 1.05 -12.94 8.52
CA ALA A 207 0.09 -13.87 9.10
C ALA A 207 -1.13 -14.00 8.20
N ARG A 208 -1.03 -14.88 7.20
CA ARG A 208 -2.23 -15.44 6.58
C ARG A 208 -3.02 -16.08 7.73
N GLN A 209 -4.21 -15.57 8.04
CA GLN A 209 -5.10 -16.25 8.96
C GLN A 209 -5.26 -17.69 8.48
N ALA A 210 -4.76 -18.64 9.26
CA ALA A 210 -4.96 -20.05 9.02
C ALA A 210 -6.44 -20.34 9.29
N VAL A 211 -7.28 -20.21 8.26
CA VAL A 211 -8.63 -20.78 8.29
C VAL A 211 -8.43 -22.29 8.41
N LYS A 212 -8.62 -22.87 9.59
CA LYS A 212 -8.58 -24.33 9.79
C LYS A 212 -9.70 -24.94 8.94
N PRO A 213 -9.41 -25.73 7.89
CA PRO A 213 -10.47 -26.29 7.08
C PRO A 213 -11.09 -27.47 7.83
N GLN A 214 -12.39 -27.37 8.12
CA GLN A 214 -13.25 -28.42 8.67
C GLN A 214 -13.44 -29.61 7.69
N TRP A 215 -12.78 -29.56 6.52
CA TRP A 215 -12.93 -30.49 5.39
C TRP A 215 -12.02 -31.71 5.44
N LYS A 216 -11.08 -31.80 6.41
CA LYS A 216 -10.24 -33.00 6.58
C LYS A 216 -11.05 -34.28 6.82
N SER A 217 -12.32 -34.14 7.20
CA SER A 217 -13.23 -35.26 7.47
C SER A 217 -13.85 -35.89 6.21
N LEU A 218 -13.86 -35.20 5.06
CA LEU A 218 -14.58 -35.70 3.86
C LEU A 218 -13.71 -36.54 2.91
N VAL A 219 -12.37 -36.37 2.94
CA VAL A 219 -11.47 -37.07 2.00
C VAL A 219 -11.19 -38.52 2.42
N ASN A 220 -11.56 -38.91 3.66
CA ASN A 220 -11.43 -40.27 4.17
C ASN A 220 -12.66 -41.15 3.91
N ILE A 221 -13.71 -40.62 3.26
CA ILE A 221 -14.95 -41.36 2.97
C ILE A 221 -14.87 -42.09 1.62
N VAL A 222 -13.86 -41.83 0.79
CA VAL A 222 -13.72 -42.49 -0.53
C VAL A 222 -12.83 -43.74 -0.44
N PRO A 223 -13.36 -44.95 -0.73
CA PRO A 223 -12.61 -46.20 -0.72
C PRO A 223 -11.38 -46.16 -1.63
N SER A 224 -10.29 -46.82 -1.21
CA SER A 224 -8.98 -46.80 -1.88
C SER A 224 -9.03 -47.26 -3.34
N SER A 225 -9.98 -48.13 -3.70
CA SER A 225 -10.20 -48.65 -5.06
C SER A 225 -10.64 -47.60 -6.07
N TYR A 226 -11.24 -46.49 -5.63
CA TYR A 226 -11.67 -45.40 -6.52
C TYR A 226 -10.63 -44.28 -6.69
N ARG A 227 -9.58 -44.25 -5.85
CA ARG A 227 -8.57 -43.18 -5.84
C ARG A 227 -7.62 -43.20 -7.03
N GLN A 228 -7.47 -44.34 -7.71
CA GLN A 228 -6.58 -44.47 -8.87
C GLN A 228 -7.24 -44.04 -10.19
N LYS A 229 -8.59 -43.99 -10.25
CA LYS A 229 -9.33 -43.61 -11.47
C LYS A 229 -9.74 -42.14 -11.51
N LEU A 230 -9.76 -41.45 -10.38
CA LEU A 230 -10.02 -40.02 -10.32
C LEU A 230 -8.70 -39.27 -10.27
N ASN A 231 -8.46 -38.40 -11.26
CA ASN A 231 -7.31 -37.50 -11.29
C ASN A 231 -7.52 -36.41 -10.23
N LEU A 232 -7.46 -36.78 -8.95
CA LEU A 232 -7.84 -35.95 -7.79
C LEU A 232 -7.04 -34.65 -7.73
N ARG A 233 -5.87 -34.57 -8.39
CA ARG A 233 -5.08 -33.34 -8.55
C ARG A 233 -5.80 -32.25 -9.36
N ALA A 234 -6.67 -32.62 -10.30
CA ALA A 234 -7.45 -31.69 -11.12
C ALA A 234 -8.69 -31.14 -10.41
N TRP A 235 -9.11 -31.78 -9.31
CA TRP A 235 -10.28 -31.40 -8.51
C TRP A 235 -9.93 -30.73 -7.18
N VAL A 236 -8.64 -30.48 -6.93
CA VAL A 236 -8.19 -29.64 -5.83
C VAL A 236 -8.40 -28.18 -6.25
N PRO A 237 -9.34 -27.44 -5.62
CA PRO A 237 -9.57 -26.05 -6.00
C PRO A 237 -8.27 -25.24 -5.80
N LYS A 238 -8.04 -24.21 -6.63
CA LYS A 238 -6.83 -23.36 -6.56
C LYS A 238 -6.56 -22.79 -5.15
N SER A 239 -7.57 -22.71 -4.29
CA SER A 239 -7.49 -22.31 -2.87
C SER A 239 -6.73 -23.29 -1.98
N VAL A 240 -6.52 -24.54 -2.41
CA VAL A 240 -5.76 -25.56 -1.67
C VAL A 240 -4.32 -25.66 -2.19
N GLN A 241 -4.05 -25.32 -3.46
CA GLN A 241 -2.66 -25.18 -3.97
C GLN A 241 -1.93 -23.98 -3.32
N SER A 242 -2.66 -22.98 -2.84
CA SER A 242 -2.13 -21.87 -2.03
C SER A 242 -1.91 -22.23 -0.55
N PHE A 243 -2.30 -23.45 -0.13
CA PHE A 243 -2.26 -23.95 1.24
C PHE A 243 -0.99 -24.75 1.58
N VAL A 244 -0.06 -24.91 0.63
CA VAL A 244 1.33 -25.18 1.01
C VAL A 244 1.77 -23.97 1.81
N GLN A 245 1.77 -24.13 3.13
CA GLN A 245 2.45 -23.26 4.08
C GLN A 245 3.92 -23.22 3.68
N ARG A 246 4.26 -22.40 2.69
CA ARG A 246 5.61 -21.89 2.55
C ARG A 246 5.81 -21.09 3.83
N LYS A 247 6.52 -21.69 4.80
CA LYS A 247 7.17 -20.93 5.87
C LYS A 247 7.70 -19.67 5.19
N ALA A 248 7.29 -18.50 5.66
CA ALA A 248 7.86 -17.26 5.16
C ALA A 248 9.38 -17.44 5.21
N PRO A 249 10.12 -17.18 4.12
CA PRO A 249 11.56 -17.18 4.21
C PRO A 249 11.97 -16.28 5.38
N PRO A 250 13.04 -16.62 6.12
CA PRO A 250 13.55 -15.74 7.16
C PRO A 250 13.68 -14.32 6.58
N PRO A 251 13.32 -13.27 7.34
CA PRO A 251 13.32 -11.91 6.83
C PRO A 251 14.66 -11.61 6.19
N ALA A 252 14.67 -11.05 4.99
CA ALA A 252 15.88 -10.79 4.25
C ALA A 252 16.77 -9.81 5.03
N MET A 253 17.73 -10.32 5.80
CA MET A 253 18.69 -9.47 6.48
C MET A 253 19.56 -8.75 5.43
N LEU A 254 19.58 -7.43 5.52
CA LEU A 254 20.49 -6.59 4.76
C LEU A 254 21.86 -6.69 5.45
N THR A 255 22.92 -6.95 4.71
CA THR A 255 24.29 -6.82 5.24
C THR A 255 24.64 -5.34 5.42
N ASP A 256 25.68 -5.02 6.17
CA ASP A 256 26.21 -3.65 6.25
C ASP A 256 26.49 -3.03 4.88
N GLN A 257 27.05 -3.83 3.97
CA GLN A 257 27.33 -3.39 2.61
C GLN A 257 26.05 -3.06 1.84
N ASP A 258 25.00 -3.87 2.00
CA ASP A 258 23.71 -3.60 1.36
C ASP A 258 23.08 -2.31 1.89
N ARG A 259 23.12 -2.12 3.21
CA ARG A 259 22.61 -0.91 3.85
C ARG A 259 23.32 0.33 3.32
N ALA A 260 24.66 0.31 3.35
CA ALA A 260 25.48 1.42 2.86
C ALA A 260 25.22 1.71 1.38
N ASN A 261 25.10 0.67 0.55
CA ASN A 261 24.80 0.83 -0.88
C ASN A 261 23.41 1.42 -1.12
N CYS A 262 22.38 0.93 -0.40
CA CYS A 262 21.02 1.46 -0.52
C CYS A 262 20.91 2.90 -0.02
N ILE A 263 21.54 3.26 1.11
CA ILE A 263 21.55 4.64 1.60
C ILE A 263 22.29 5.56 0.62
N ARG A 264 23.47 5.17 0.14
CA ARG A 264 24.20 5.93 -0.88
C ARG A 264 23.37 6.17 -2.14
N PHE A 265 22.68 5.13 -2.61
CA PHE A 265 21.77 5.23 -3.75
C PHE A 265 20.58 6.18 -3.51
N LEU A 266 20.08 6.26 -2.27
CA LEU A 266 18.95 7.10 -1.90
C LEU A 266 19.36 8.50 -1.40
N GLN A 267 20.64 8.76 -1.20
CA GLN A 267 21.12 9.94 -0.47
C GLN A 267 20.60 11.26 -1.05
N GLU A 268 20.69 11.43 -2.37
CA GLU A 268 20.21 12.64 -3.04
C GLU A 268 18.70 12.83 -2.86
N ASP A 269 17.93 11.74 -2.97
CA ASP A 269 16.48 11.77 -2.81
C ASP A 269 16.07 12.07 -1.35
N LEU A 270 16.79 11.49 -0.38
CA LEU A 270 16.55 11.74 1.04
C LEU A 270 16.89 13.19 1.42
N ASN A 271 18.03 13.72 0.95
CA ASN A 271 18.37 15.13 1.14
C ASN A 271 17.29 16.05 0.56
N ARG A 272 16.73 15.69 -0.59
CA ARG A 272 15.62 16.43 -1.21
C ARG A 272 14.32 16.31 -0.41
N LEU A 273 14.01 15.12 0.10
CA LEU A 273 12.84 14.88 0.96
C LEU A 273 12.88 15.79 2.20
N GLU A 274 14.05 15.95 2.82
CA GLU A 274 14.20 16.86 3.96
C GLU A 274 14.18 18.34 3.54
N SER A 275 15.00 18.73 2.56
CA SER A 275 15.17 20.15 2.19
C SER A 275 14.00 20.77 1.45
N VAL A 276 13.29 20.01 0.60
CA VAL A 276 12.18 20.52 -0.23
C VAL A 276 10.84 20.28 0.43
N TYR A 277 10.66 19.11 1.04
CA TYR A 277 9.38 18.71 1.63
C TYR A 277 9.33 18.85 3.15
N GLY A 278 10.42 19.27 3.79
CA GLY A 278 10.47 19.53 5.22
C GLY A 278 10.27 18.28 6.09
N PHE A 279 10.49 17.08 5.52
CA PHE A 279 10.26 15.84 6.25
C PHE A 279 11.46 15.51 7.13
N ASP A 280 11.24 15.45 8.44
CA ASP A 280 12.27 15.17 9.43
C ASP A 280 12.77 13.71 9.34
N LEU A 281 14.02 13.55 8.92
CA LEU A 281 14.68 12.25 8.79
C LEU A 281 15.36 11.79 10.08
N LYS A 282 15.60 12.67 11.05
CA LYS A 282 16.33 12.34 12.29
C LYS A 282 15.77 11.11 13.01
N PRO A 283 14.44 10.94 13.11
CA PRO A 283 13.84 9.78 13.78
C PRO A 283 14.16 8.44 13.11
N TRP A 284 14.56 8.43 11.84
CA TRP A 284 14.99 7.21 11.16
C TRP A 284 16.44 6.81 11.50
N ASN A 285 17.28 7.74 11.96
CA ASN A 285 18.67 7.48 12.33
C ASN A 285 19.41 6.57 11.32
N LEU A 286 19.52 7.04 10.08
CA LEU A 286 19.94 6.23 8.92
C LEU A 286 21.37 5.66 9.01
N ASP A 287 22.18 6.17 9.94
CA ASP A 287 23.56 5.72 10.21
C ASP A 287 23.63 4.46 11.07
N GLN A 288 22.53 4.08 11.73
CA GLN A 288 22.44 2.88 12.55
C GLN A 288 21.54 1.85 11.91
N GLU A 289 21.78 0.58 12.21
CA GLU A 289 20.78 -0.45 11.91
C GLU A 289 19.49 -0.05 12.64
N PRO A 290 18.36 0.11 11.93
CA PRO A 290 17.12 0.48 12.58
C PRO A 290 16.86 -0.57 13.65
N ALA A 291 16.62 -0.12 14.89
CA ALA A 291 16.33 -1.01 16.01
C ALA A 291 15.17 -1.90 15.59
N TRP A 292 15.50 -3.12 15.16
CA TRP A 292 14.52 -4.03 14.61
C TRP A 292 13.64 -4.43 15.77
N ASN A 293 12.51 -3.75 15.89
CA ASN A 293 11.52 -4.08 16.88
C ASN A 293 10.45 -4.92 16.18
N PRO A 294 10.43 -6.24 16.39
CA PRO A 294 9.36 -7.07 15.87
C PRO A 294 7.98 -6.62 16.38
N ALA A 295 7.92 -5.81 17.46
CA ALA A 295 6.70 -5.22 17.98
C ALA A 295 6.24 -3.93 17.27
N ILE A 296 7.08 -3.30 16.42
CA ILE A 296 6.69 -2.14 15.58
C ILE A 296 6.11 -2.59 14.23
N LEU A 297 6.24 -3.88 13.89
CA LEU A 297 5.62 -4.45 12.70
C LEU A 297 4.19 -4.94 13.01
N PRO A 298 3.17 -4.52 12.24
CA PRO A 298 1.85 -5.13 12.24
C PRO A 298 1.90 -6.58 11.73
#